data_AF-A0A9D9K0R2-F1
#
_entry.id   AF-A0A9D9K0R2-F1
#
_cell.length_a   1.000
_cell.length_b   1.000
_cell.length_c   1.000
_cell.angle_alpha   90.00
_cell.angle_beta   90.00
_cell.angle_gamma   90.00
#
_symmetry.space_group_name_H-M   'P 1'
#
loop_
_entity.id
_entity.type
_entity.pdbx_description
1 polymer ?
#
loop_
_entity_poly.entity_id
_entity_poly.type
_entity_poly.pdbx_seq_one_letter_code
_entity_poly.pdbx_strand_id
1 'polypeptide(L)'
;MDIPPIIHLSPPAGRAFLTWNGKRPLAPLTVPTAIEVERSGATGPNMLIHGENLAALTWLLANGYRQRINLIYIDPPFGAGIDRVRRIRLRGSGSARLIPVPNAEYRDTWDDDAYLQFMYERLIALRELLAEDGSIYLHCDFRKAHLLRCLMDEVFGAERMLNEIIWFYPSGGDGERQFNRKHDTILLYARSDRWTFNYNEVLIPYTRQQLARFRQADERGRYYWNVNPRGERVKTYLRKPGIGAYDVWTIPIDAALVRDLGYPTTKPPALLNRIVRASSRPGDVVLDCFAGSGTTAVVAQQLGRRWIACDVNPSAIQITARRLRCMLQPCNPASDGFTIVQVGETTPAPRGEATIRIARTNAQITITVEGYVNPALTTVSGDLNDWRCMVDEILIDPAYDGRLFCPTIVDAPLRRRTLVSGVYTLDRHATGALLAVKVIDVIGGEAWTVVPANAKL
;
A
#
# COMPACT_ATOMS: atom_id res chain seq x y z
N MET A 1 23.82 -8.98 -28.00
CA MET A 1 22.69 -9.39 -27.15
C MET A 1 23.31 -9.86 -25.85
N ASP A 2 23.29 -9.02 -24.82
CA ASP A 2 23.79 -9.40 -23.50
C ASP A 2 22.78 -10.32 -22.84
N ILE A 3 23.26 -11.47 -22.36
CA ILE A 3 22.44 -12.43 -21.62
C ILE A 3 22.03 -11.75 -20.30
N PRO A 4 20.74 -11.67 -19.97
CA PRO A 4 20.31 -11.02 -18.73
C PRO A 4 20.90 -11.73 -17.51
N PRO A 5 21.30 -11.00 -16.45
CA PRO A 5 21.84 -11.60 -15.25
C PRO A 5 20.80 -12.53 -14.59
N ILE A 6 21.27 -13.66 -14.07
CA ILE A 6 20.45 -14.69 -13.43
C ILE A 6 20.71 -14.69 -11.93
N ILE A 7 19.64 -14.70 -11.11
CA ILE A 7 19.74 -14.80 -9.65
C ILE A 7 19.43 -16.23 -9.19
N HIS A 8 20.35 -16.81 -8.42
CA HIS A 8 20.16 -18.09 -7.73
C HIS A 8 19.84 -17.84 -6.25
N LEU A 9 18.69 -18.34 -5.77
CA LEU A 9 18.38 -18.40 -4.33
C LEU A 9 18.25 -19.87 -3.91
N SER A 10 18.67 -20.19 -2.68
CA SER A 10 18.51 -21.53 -2.11
C SER A 10 17.81 -21.44 -0.76
N PRO A 11 16.92 -22.40 -0.43
CA PRO A 11 16.34 -22.44 0.91
C PRO A 11 17.41 -22.75 1.97
N PRO A 12 17.20 -22.32 3.23
CA PRO A 12 18.13 -22.60 4.32
C PRO A 12 18.24 -24.11 4.60
N ALA A 13 19.45 -24.64 4.80
CA ALA A 13 19.67 -26.06 5.09
C ALA A 13 19.31 -26.44 6.54
N GLY A 14 18.76 -27.65 6.75
CA GLY A 14 18.67 -28.28 8.08
C GLY A 14 17.41 -27.98 8.92
N ARG A 15 16.30 -27.58 8.31
CA ARG A 15 15.04 -27.25 9.02
C ARG A 15 13.90 -28.19 8.65
N ALA A 16 12.94 -28.35 9.56
CA ALA A 16 11.65 -28.98 9.24
C ALA A 16 10.97 -28.17 8.12
N PHE A 17 10.38 -28.87 7.14
CA PHE A 17 9.79 -28.25 5.96
C PHE A 17 8.41 -28.83 5.67
N LEU A 18 7.52 -28.00 5.13
CA LEU A 18 6.18 -28.41 4.71
C LEU A 18 6.26 -28.97 3.29
N THR A 19 5.61 -30.11 2.99
CA THR A 19 5.55 -30.65 1.63
C THR A 19 4.16 -30.47 1.01
N TRP A 20 4.10 -30.32 -0.31
CA TRP A 20 2.87 -30.21 -1.11
C TRP A 20 3.17 -30.65 -2.56
N ASN A 21 2.14 -30.94 -3.37
CA ASN A 21 2.40 -31.40 -4.74
C ASN A 21 2.99 -30.27 -5.59
N GLY A 22 4.11 -30.56 -6.26
CA GLY A 22 4.78 -29.56 -7.11
C GLY A 22 5.62 -28.53 -6.33
N LYS A 23 5.85 -28.76 -5.02
CA LYS A 23 6.87 -28.02 -4.27
C LYS A 23 8.20 -28.13 -5.00
N ARG A 24 8.77 -26.97 -5.35
CA ARG A 24 10.06 -26.90 -6.03
C ARG A 24 10.90 -25.76 -5.46
N PRO A 25 12.24 -25.89 -5.48
CA PRO A 25 13.13 -24.77 -5.22
C PRO A 25 12.83 -23.60 -6.15
N LEU A 26 13.25 -22.41 -5.75
CA LEU A 26 13.17 -21.24 -6.61
C LEU A 26 13.98 -21.51 -7.89
N ALA A 27 13.31 -21.53 -9.03
CA ALA A 27 14.00 -21.58 -10.32
C ALA A 27 14.88 -20.32 -10.45
N PRO A 28 15.99 -20.37 -11.22
CA PRO A 28 16.78 -19.19 -11.47
C PRO A 28 15.90 -18.08 -12.07
N LEU A 29 15.90 -16.91 -11.43
CA LEU A 29 15.03 -15.80 -11.84
C LEU A 29 15.79 -14.90 -12.81
N THR A 30 15.18 -14.67 -13.98
CA THR A 30 15.64 -13.67 -14.94
C THR A 30 15.26 -12.29 -14.43
N VAL A 31 16.22 -11.36 -14.41
CA VAL A 31 15.94 -9.99 -14.01
C VAL A 31 15.03 -9.32 -15.06
N PRO A 32 13.83 -8.85 -14.68
CA PRO A 32 12.93 -8.20 -15.62
C PRO A 32 13.40 -6.78 -15.96
N THR A 33 12.90 -6.24 -17.07
CA THR A 33 13.07 -4.82 -17.40
C THR A 33 12.25 -3.95 -16.45
N ALA A 34 12.71 -2.73 -16.20
CA ALA A 34 11.98 -1.73 -15.44
C ALA A 34 12.08 -0.36 -16.10
N ILE A 35 10.97 0.37 -16.14
CA ILE A 35 10.89 1.69 -16.77
C ILE A 35 10.14 2.64 -15.84
N GLU A 36 10.72 3.80 -15.55
CA GLU A 36 10.00 4.89 -14.90
C GLU A 36 8.98 5.47 -15.87
N VAL A 37 7.70 5.43 -15.51
CA VAL A 37 6.60 5.88 -16.39
C VAL A 37 5.96 7.18 -15.90
N GLU A 38 6.02 7.44 -14.59
CA GLU A 38 5.45 8.65 -14.01
C GLU A 38 6.23 9.07 -12.75
N ARG A 39 6.37 10.39 -12.52
CA ARG A 39 6.91 10.95 -11.28
C ARG A 39 6.00 12.02 -10.73
N SER A 40 5.65 11.90 -9.44
CA SER A 40 4.84 12.88 -8.72
C SER A 40 5.66 13.54 -7.61
N GLY A 41 5.75 14.88 -7.64
CA GLY A 41 6.52 15.65 -6.65
C GLY A 41 8.03 15.67 -6.92
N ALA A 42 8.81 15.94 -5.88
CA ALA A 42 10.27 16.01 -5.98
C ALA A 42 10.88 14.63 -6.30
N THR A 43 12.07 14.62 -6.92
CA THR A 43 12.81 13.37 -7.15
C THR A 43 13.19 12.78 -5.80
N GLY A 44 12.83 11.52 -5.56
CA GLY A 44 12.98 10.88 -4.26
C GLY A 44 13.11 9.37 -4.36
N PRO A 45 13.37 8.70 -3.23
CA PRO A 45 13.65 7.27 -3.16
C PRO A 45 12.38 6.40 -3.16
N ASN A 46 11.20 7.01 -3.11
CA ASN A 46 9.94 6.29 -2.96
C ASN A 46 9.46 5.72 -4.31
N MET A 47 9.10 4.45 -4.33
CA MET A 47 8.72 3.75 -5.56
C MET A 47 7.39 3.04 -5.43
N LEU A 48 6.51 3.29 -6.38
CA LEU A 48 5.29 2.51 -6.61
C LEU A 48 5.49 1.64 -7.85
N ILE A 49 5.69 0.34 -7.66
CA ILE A 49 5.97 -0.61 -8.72
C ILE A 49 4.64 -1.19 -9.23
N HIS A 50 4.39 -1.02 -10.53
CA HIS A 50 3.34 -1.75 -11.24
C HIS A 50 3.96 -2.98 -11.90
N GLY A 51 3.55 -4.16 -11.45
CA GLY A 51 4.07 -5.42 -11.99
C GLY A 51 3.76 -6.62 -11.12
N GLU A 52 4.09 -7.79 -11.64
CA GLU A 52 4.04 -9.03 -10.88
C GLU A 52 5.06 -8.97 -9.73
N ASN A 53 4.64 -9.34 -8.52
CA ASN A 53 5.45 -9.03 -7.34
C ASN A 53 6.74 -9.86 -7.23
N LEU A 54 6.79 -11.12 -7.69
CA LEU A 54 8.04 -11.87 -7.75
C LEU A 54 9.01 -11.22 -8.75
N ALA A 55 8.53 -10.73 -9.89
CA ALA A 55 9.33 -9.94 -10.83
C ALA A 55 9.87 -8.65 -10.20
N ALA A 56 9.03 -7.89 -9.50
CA ALA A 56 9.43 -6.70 -8.76
C ALA A 56 10.49 -6.99 -7.69
N LEU A 57 10.30 -8.04 -6.87
CA LEU A 57 11.26 -8.45 -5.85
C LEU A 57 12.60 -8.88 -6.47
N THR A 58 12.56 -9.58 -7.61
CA THR A 58 13.75 -9.96 -8.39
C THR A 58 14.51 -8.73 -8.87
N TRP A 59 13.79 -7.75 -9.41
CA TRP A 59 14.37 -6.50 -9.86
C TRP A 59 15.03 -5.74 -8.70
N LEU A 60 14.36 -5.65 -7.55
CA LEU A 60 14.93 -5.03 -6.35
C LEU A 60 16.23 -5.72 -5.90
N LEU A 61 16.25 -7.05 -5.88
CA LEU A 61 17.45 -7.82 -5.54
C LEU A 61 18.61 -7.52 -6.49
N ALA A 62 18.33 -7.38 -7.79
CA ALA A 62 19.34 -7.05 -8.81
C ALA A 62 19.83 -5.59 -8.73
N ASN A 63 19.00 -4.68 -8.22
CA ASN A 63 19.26 -3.24 -8.20
C ASN A 63 19.67 -2.72 -6.81
N GLY A 64 20.37 -3.55 -6.03
CA GLY A 64 21.06 -3.12 -4.81
C GLY A 64 20.21 -3.06 -3.54
N TYR A 65 18.98 -3.57 -3.55
CA TYR A 65 18.12 -3.61 -2.35
C TYR A 65 18.30 -4.85 -1.47
N ARG A 66 19.20 -5.77 -1.85
CA ARG A 66 19.55 -6.94 -1.02
C ARG A 66 20.00 -6.47 0.37
N GLN A 67 19.34 -6.97 1.42
CA GLN A 67 19.56 -6.61 2.82
C GLN A 67 19.46 -5.09 3.11
N ARG A 68 18.59 -4.37 2.39
CA ARG A 68 18.37 -2.92 2.60
C ARG A 68 16.99 -2.55 3.13
N ILE A 69 16.07 -3.51 3.23
CA ILE A 69 14.69 -3.25 3.66
C ILE A 69 14.56 -3.46 5.16
N ASN A 70 14.21 -2.43 5.92
CA ASN A 70 14.13 -2.51 7.38
C ASN A 70 12.80 -3.09 7.87
N LEU A 71 11.71 -2.85 7.13
CA LEU A 71 10.39 -3.35 7.51
C LEU A 71 9.64 -3.87 6.27
N ILE A 72 9.11 -5.07 6.38
CA ILE A 72 8.21 -5.64 5.38
C ILE A 72 6.84 -5.84 6.03
N TYR A 73 5.78 -5.35 5.39
CA TYR A 73 4.40 -5.75 5.69
C TYR A 73 3.78 -6.33 4.44
N ILE A 74 3.19 -7.52 4.55
CA ILE A 74 2.50 -8.17 3.44
C ILE A 74 1.12 -8.67 3.87
N ASP A 75 0.16 -8.48 2.98
CA ASP A 75 -1.23 -8.93 3.11
C ASP A 75 -1.62 -9.72 1.85
N PRO A 76 -1.09 -10.95 1.68
CA PRO A 76 -1.33 -11.74 0.48
C PRO A 76 -2.81 -12.14 0.37
N PRO A 77 -3.30 -12.51 -0.82
CA PRO A 77 -4.68 -13.00 -0.97
C PRO A 77 -4.90 -14.29 -0.16
N PHE A 78 -6.09 -14.47 0.44
CA PHE A 78 -6.40 -15.65 1.28
C PHE A 78 -7.46 -16.59 0.67
N GLY A 79 -7.76 -16.48 -0.63
CA GLY A 79 -8.76 -17.34 -1.25
C GLY A 79 -10.17 -17.07 -0.74
N ALA A 80 -10.53 -15.79 -0.53
CA ALA A 80 -11.82 -15.40 0.04
C ALA A 80 -12.99 -15.59 -0.94
N GLY A 81 -12.73 -16.03 -2.18
CA GLY A 81 -13.77 -16.23 -3.18
C GLY A 81 -14.55 -14.95 -3.41
N ILE A 82 -13.87 -13.80 -3.32
CA ILE A 82 -14.51 -12.50 -3.56
C ILE A 82 -14.94 -12.49 -5.02
N ASP A 83 -16.23 -12.17 -5.22
CA ASP A 83 -16.86 -12.10 -6.53
C ASP A 83 -15.97 -11.38 -7.54
N ARG A 84 -15.80 -12.00 -8.72
CA ARG A 84 -15.01 -11.52 -9.88
C ARG A 84 -15.48 -10.17 -10.45
N VAL A 85 -16.43 -9.55 -9.79
CA VAL A 85 -17.21 -8.41 -10.22
C VAL A 85 -17.00 -7.31 -9.19
N ARG A 86 -16.05 -6.42 -9.48
CA ARG A 86 -15.89 -5.20 -8.69
C ARG A 86 -17.15 -4.37 -8.87
N ARG A 87 -17.79 -3.96 -7.78
CA ARG A 87 -18.92 -3.05 -7.83
C ARG A 87 -18.43 -1.61 -7.68
N ILE A 88 -18.29 -0.92 -8.79
CA ILE A 88 -17.73 0.43 -8.82
C ILE A 88 -18.86 1.44 -8.59
N ARG A 89 -18.60 2.47 -7.77
CA ARG A 89 -19.55 3.58 -7.55
C ARG A 89 -19.05 4.80 -8.31
N LEU A 90 -19.94 5.41 -9.08
CA LEU A 90 -19.71 6.70 -9.67
C LEU A 90 -19.57 7.79 -8.60
N ARG A 91 -18.87 8.86 -8.97
CA ARG A 91 -18.72 10.04 -8.11
C ARG A 91 -19.99 10.88 -8.13
N GLY A 92 -20.24 11.62 -7.04
CA GLY A 92 -21.35 12.60 -6.95
C GLY A 92 -22.77 12.04 -6.82
N SER A 93 -23.09 10.80 -7.24
CA SER A 93 -24.46 10.26 -7.11
C SER A 93 -24.72 9.60 -5.74
N GLY A 94 -25.87 9.94 -5.13
CA GLY A 94 -26.34 9.30 -3.89
C GLY A 94 -26.79 7.85 -4.07
N SER A 95 -27.21 7.48 -5.29
CA SER A 95 -27.55 6.12 -5.71
C SER A 95 -26.34 5.48 -6.39
N ALA A 96 -25.70 4.56 -5.67
CA ALA A 96 -24.60 3.75 -6.18
C ALA A 96 -25.07 2.84 -7.32
N ARG A 97 -24.79 3.20 -8.58
CA ARG A 97 -24.90 2.26 -9.70
C ARG A 97 -23.65 1.39 -9.69
N LEU A 98 -23.83 0.12 -9.37
CA LEU A 98 -22.75 -0.85 -9.22
C LEU A 98 -22.40 -1.41 -10.60
N ILE A 99 -21.26 -1.00 -11.15
CA ILE A 99 -20.83 -1.45 -12.48
C ILE A 99 -20.05 -2.74 -12.32
N PRO A 100 -20.47 -3.85 -12.95
CA PRO A 100 -19.70 -5.08 -12.92
C PRO A 100 -18.48 -4.97 -13.83
N VAL A 101 -17.29 -4.80 -13.25
CA VAL A 101 -16.03 -4.83 -14.02
C VAL A 101 -15.34 -6.16 -13.76
N PRO A 102 -14.91 -6.90 -14.82
CA PRO A 102 -14.08 -8.08 -14.66
C PRO A 102 -12.81 -7.69 -13.90
N ASN A 103 -12.69 -8.18 -12.68
CA ASN A 103 -11.50 -7.93 -11.90
C ASN A 103 -10.37 -8.81 -12.44
N ALA A 104 -9.27 -8.19 -12.86
CA ALA A 104 -7.96 -8.83 -12.89
C ALA A 104 -7.40 -8.92 -11.44
N GLU A 105 -8.26 -9.25 -10.48
CA GLU A 105 -7.78 -9.66 -9.16
C GLU A 105 -7.02 -10.97 -9.32
N TYR A 106 -6.04 -11.20 -8.44
CA TYR A 106 -5.48 -12.53 -8.23
C TYR A 106 -6.61 -13.55 -8.29
N ARG A 107 -6.46 -14.63 -9.06
CA ARG A 107 -7.48 -15.69 -9.13
C ARG A 107 -7.73 -16.19 -7.70
N ASP A 108 -8.71 -15.64 -6.99
CA ASP A 108 -8.93 -15.89 -5.56
C ASP A 108 -9.55 -17.27 -5.28
N THR A 109 -9.47 -18.15 -6.28
CA THR A 109 -9.63 -19.60 -6.22
C THR A 109 -8.26 -20.21 -6.47
N TRP A 110 -7.43 -20.23 -5.42
CA TRP A 110 -6.17 -20.96 -5.44
C TRP A 110 -6.39 -22.36 -4.90
N ASP A 111 -5.83 -23.35 -5.59
CA ASP A 111 -5.50 -24.60 -4.96
C ASP A 111 -4.40 -24.37 -3.91
N ASP A 112 -4.44 -25.11 -2.81
CA ASP A 112 -3.51 -24.90 -1.70
C ASP A 112 -2.06 -25.08 -2.16
N ASP A 113 -1.77 -26.09 -2.97
CA ASP A 113 -0.41 -26.39 -3.44
C ASP A 113 0.15 -25.23 -4.31
N ALA A 114 -0.68 -24.66 -5.18
CA ALA A 114 -0.30 -23.52 -6.01
C ALA A 114 -0.08 -22.25 -5.18
N TYR A 115 -0.93 -22.02 -4.16
CA TYR A 115 -0.78 -20.89 -3.24
C TYR A 115 0.49 -21.00 -2.39
N LEU A 116 0.80 -22.20 -1.89
CA LEU A 116 2.01 -22.43 -1.09
C LEU A 116 3.25 -22.21 -1.94
N GLN A 117 3.29 -22.70 -3.18
CA GLN A 117 4.39 -22.41 -4.09
C GLN A 117 4.52 -20.91 -4.38
N PHE A 118 3.40 -20.22 -4.65
CA PHE A 118 3.38 -18.78 -4.85
C PHE A 118 3.98 -18.03 -3.65
N MET A 119 3.54 -18.34 -2.44
CA MET A 119 4.06 -17.68 -1.23
C MET A 119 5.52 -18.05 -0.95
N TYR A 120 5.90 -19.32 -1.12
CA TYR A 120 7.24 -19.81 -0.87
C TYR A 120 8.31 -19.04 -1.67
N GLU A 121 8.08 -18.86 -2.98
CA GLU A 121 9.01 -18.13 -3.85
C GLU A 121 9.21 -16.67 -3.41
N ARG A 122 8.13 -16.02 -2.99
CA ARG A 122 8.13 -14.61 -2.54
C ARG A 122 8.78 -14.47 -1.17
N LEU A 123 8.51 -15.37 -0.24
CA LEU A 123 9.11 -15.35 1.10
C LEU A 123 10.64 -15.52 1.03
N ILE A 124 11.15 -16.37 0.13
CA ILE A 124 12.60 -16.48 -0.10
C ILE A 124 13.18 -15.15 -0.58
N ALA A 125 12.54 -14.50 -1.57
CA ALA A 125 13.02 -13.22 -2.08
C ALA A 125 12.95 -12.09 -1.03
N LEU A 126 11.85 -12.01 -0.27
CA LEU A 126 11.66 -11.04 0.82
C LEU A 126 12.70 -11.24 1.92
N ARG A 127 13.00 -12.49 2.28
CA ARG A 127 14.04 -12.83 3.24
C ARG A 127 15.41 -12.28 2.83
N GLU A 128 15.74 -12.28 1.53
CA GLU A 128 17.01 -11.76 1.01
C GLU A 128 17.05 -10.23 0.88
N LEU A 129 15.90 -9.58 0.73
CA LEU A 129 15.78 -8.12 0.74
C LEU A 129 15.86 -7.53 2.15
N LEU A 130 15.44 -8.29 3.16
CA LEU A 130 15.36 -7.84 4.55
C LEU A 130 16.75 -7.55 5.14
N ALA A 131 16.92 -6.35 5.68
CA ALA A 131 18.13 -5.92 6.38
C ALA A 131 18.38 -6.76 7.63
N GLU A 132 19.62 -6.78 8.12
CA GLU A 132 20.01 -7.55 9.31
C GLU A 132 19.16 -7.18 10.54
N ASP A 133 18.86 -5.88 10.72
CA ASP A 133 18.01 -5.35 11.79
C ASP A 133 16.51 -5.32 11.45
N GLY A 134 16.13 -5.93 10.33
CA GLY A 134 14.79 -5.86 9.77
C GLY A 134 13.81 -6.90 10.30
N SER A 135 12.53 -6.59 10.16
CA SER A 135 11.43 -7.50 10.51
C SER A 135 10.35 -7.56 9.44
N ILE A 136 9.60 -8.65 9.42
CA ILE A 136 8.50 -8.91 8.50
C ILE A 136 7.21 -9.22 9.27
N TYR A 137 6.13 -8.58 8.85
CA TYR A 137 4.76 -8.83 9.29
C TYR A 137 4.00 -9.47 8.15
N LEU A 138 3.53 -10.70 8.35
CA LEU A 138 2.67 -11.42 7.42
C LEU A 138 1.26 -11.46 7.99
N HIS A 139 0.33 -10.78 7.33
CA HIS A 139 -1.10 -10.83 7.65
C HIS A 139 -1.71 -12.12 7.09
N CYS A 140 -2.61 -12.76 7.85
CA CYS A 140 -3.38 -13.91 7.40
C CYS A 140 -4.67 -14.14 8.18
N ASP A 141 -5.65 -14.79 7.56
CA ASP A 141 -6.83 -15.27 8.26
C ASP A 141 -6.63 -16.70 8.80
N PHE A 142 -7.61 -17.17 9.56
CA PHE A 142 -7.59 -18.50 10.19
C PHE A 142 -7.44 -19.68 9.20
N ARG A 143 -7.76 -19.50 7.91
CA ARG A 143 -7.70 -20.57 6.90
C ARG A 143 -6.27 -20.83 6.47
N LYS A 144 -5.44 -19.79 6.40
CA LYS A 144 -4.06 -19.88 5.87
C LYS A 144 -2.98 -19.70 6.94
N ALA A 145 -3.32 -19.20 8.13
CA ALA A 145 -2.35 -18.89 9.18
C ALA A 145 -1.41 -20.06 9.51
N HIS A 146 -1.94 -21.28 9.66
CA HIS A 146 -1.15 -22.46 10.02
C HIS A 146 -0.19 -22.91 8.90
N LEU A 147 -0.62 -22.85 7.63
CA LEU A 147 0.23 -23.19 6.50
C LEU A 147 1.32 -22.13 6.27
N LEU A 148 0.94 -20.85 6.33
CA LEU A 148 1.85 -19.73 6.19
C LEU A 148 2.85 -19.70 7.36
N ARG A 149 2.43 -20.10 8.55
CA ARG A 149 3.32 -20.28 9.69
C ARG A 149 4.42 -21.31 9.40
N CYS A 150 4.06 -22.49 8.91
CA CYS A 150 5.04 -23.52 8.54
C CYS A 150 6.02 -23.03 7.46
N LEU A 151 5.52 -22.31 6.45
CA LEU A 151 6.34 -21.69 5.40
C LEU A 151 7.31 -20.64 5.97
N MET A 152 6.85 -19.79 6.89
CA MET A 152 7.68 -18.79 7.56
C MET A 152 8.78 -19.45 8.40
N ASP A 153 8.46 -20.53 9.13
CA ASP A 153 9.45 -21.30 9.90
C ASP A 153 10.51 -21.95 9.00
N GLU A 154 10.10 -22.48 7.85
CA GLU A 154 11.02 -23.05 6.87
C GLU A 154 11.99 -21.98 6.33
N VAL A 155 11.45 -20.83 5.90
CA VAL A 155 12.23 -19.77 5.25
C VAL A 155 13.05 -18.95 6.25
N PHE A 156 12.43 -18.45 7.32
CA PHE A 156 13.09 -17.57 8.30
C PHE A 156 13.74 -18.36 9.43
N GLY A 157 13.10 -19.45 9.88
CA GLY A 157 13.50 -20.24 11.04
C GLY A 157 12.50 -20.06 12.18
N ALA A 158 12.09 -21.15 12.82
CA ALA A 158 11.18 -21.10 13.97
C ALA A 158 11.73 -20.25 15.12
N GLU A 159 13.06 -20.21 15.28
CA GLU A 159 13.77 -19.38 16.25
C GLU A 159 13.67 -17.88 15.97
N ARG A 160 13.24 -17.49 14.75
CA ARG A 160 13.10 -16.10 14.32
C ARG A 160 11.69 -15.55 14.49
N MET A 161 10.75 -16.39 14.88
CA MET A 161 9.41 -15.94 15.22
C MET A 161 9.48 -15.13 16.52
N LEU A 162 8.95 -13.91 16.49
CA LEU A 162 8.83 -13.08 17.68
C LEU A 162 7.45 -13.29 18.33
N ASN A 163 6.39 -12.99 17.58
CA ASN A 163 5.02 -12.99 18.10
C ASN A 163 4.02 -13.46 17.04
N GLU A 164 2.92 -14.03 17.53
CA GLU A 164 1.67 -14.17 16.80
C GLU A 164 0.73 -13.09 17.35
N ILE A 165 0.36 -12.15 16.48
CA ILE A 165 -0.41 -10.96 16.87
C ILE A 165 -1.85 -11.18 16.40
N ILE A 166 -2.80 -11.00 17.31
CA ILE A 166 -4.23 -11.12 17.00
C ILE A 166 -4.80 -9.73 16.78
N TRP A 167 -5.19 -9.41 15.56
CA TRP A 167 -5.91 -8.18 15.26
C TRP A 167 -7.41 -8.42 15.39
N PHE A 168 -7.98 -7.99 16.52
CA PHE A 168 -9.41 -8.04 16.79
C PHE A 168 -10.13 -6.77 16.29
N TYR A 169 -11.25 -6.98 15.62
CA TYR A 169 -12.17 -5.93 15.18
C TYR A 169 -13.62 -6.26 15.58
N PRO A 170 -14.32 -5.37 16.30
CA PRO A 170 -15.66 -5.67 16.82
C PRO A 170 -16.75 -5.67 15.73
N SER A 171 -16.47 -5.07 14.58
CA SER A 171 -17.37 -4.99 13.42
C SER A 171 -17.56 -6.33 12.70
N GLY A 172 -18.65 -6.50 11.94
CA GLY A 172 -18.95 -7.70 11.15
C GLY A 172 -20.22 -8.43 11.60
N GLY A 173 -20.66 -9.42 10.82
CA GLY A 173 -21.90 -10.16 11.10
C GLY A 173 -21.84 -11.04 12.34
N ASP A 174 -23.03 -11.37 12.85
CA ASP A 174 -23.22 -12.34 13.93
C ASP A 174 -23.62 -13.69 13.32
N GLY A 175 -22.87 -14.73 13.65
CA GLY A 175 -23.15 -16.09 13.24
C GLY A 175 -23.94 -16.84 14.31
N GLU A 176 -25.02 -17.51 13.93
CA GLU A 176 -25.80 -18.35 14.85
C GLU A 176 -25.23 -19.77 14.98
N ARG A 177 -24.41 -20.21 14.01
CA ARG A 177 -23.91 -21.59 13.91
C ARG A 177 -22.46 -21.77 14.37
N GLN A 178 -21.76 -20.69 14.69
CA GLN A 178 -20.35 -20.70 15.10
C GLN A 178 -20.02 -19.42 15.86
N PHE A 179 -18.89 -19.41 16.57
CA PHE A 179 -18.37 -18.18 17.14
C PHE A 179 -18.08 -17.14 16.05
N ASN A 180 -18.36 -15.88 16.38
CA ASN A 180 -18.12 -14.77 15.48
C ASN A 180 -16.64 -14.66 15.13
N ARG A 181 -16.33 -14.73 13.83
CA ARG A 181 -14.98 -14.51 13.29
C ARG A 181 -14.67 -13.02 13.32
N LYS A 182 -13.94 -12.59 14.35
CA LYS A 182 -13.69 -11.18 14.68
C LYS A 182 -12.21 -10.84 14.76
N HIS A 183 -11.34 -11.69 14.26
CA HIS A 183 -9.92 -11.41 14.23
C HIS A 183 -9.24 -12.02 13.01
N ASP A 184 -8.13 -11.37 12.64
CA ASP A 184 -7.10 -11.90 11.76
C ASP A 184 -5.80 -12.09 12.56
N THR A 185 -4.91 -12.93 12.02
CA THR A 185 -3.60 -13.24 12.62
C THR A 185 -2.50 -12.53 11.84
N ILE A 186 -1.54 -11.93 12.54
CA ILE A 186 -0.35 -11.32 11.96
C ILE A 186 0.88 -12.01 12.55
N LEU A 187 1.65 -12.67 11.69
CA LEU A 187 2.90 -13.35 12.07
C LEU A 187 4.06 -12.37 11.99
N LEU A 188 4.81 -12.24 13.08
CA LEU A 188 5.98 -11.37 13.16
C LEU A 188 7.27 -12.18 13.27
N TYR A 189 8.19 -11.95 12.31
CA TYR A 189 9.53 -12.55 12.28
C TYR A 189 10.61 -11.49 12.15
N ALA A 190 11.77 -11.76 12.75
CA ALA A 190 12.99 -10.99 12.54
C ALA A 190 13.90 -11.65 11.50
N ARG A 191 14.76 -10.87 10.84
CA ARG A 191 15.84 -11.42 10.02
C ARG A 191 16.89 -12.14 10.85
N SER A 192 17.28 -11.52 11.96
CA SER A 192 18.39 -11.96 12.82
C SER A 192 18.00 -11.89 14.31
N ASP A 193 18.98 -12.04 15.20
CA ASP A 193 18.84 -11.84 16.64
C ASP A 193 18.86 -10.36 17.04
N ARG A 194 19.16 -9.48 16.08
CA ARG A 194 19.09 -8.02 16.21
C ARG A 194 17.93 -7.55 15.35
N TRP A 195 16.97 -6.88 15.95
CA TRP A 195 15.88 -6.25 15.19
C TRP A 195 15.48 -4.93 15.81
N THR A 196 14.90 -4.08 14.97
CA THR A 196 14.36 -2.80 15.39
C THR A 196 13.01 -2.99 16.08
N PHE A 197 12.91 -2.59 17.35
CA PHE A 197 11.63 -2.48 18.07
C PHE A 197 11.62 -1.22 18.95
N ASN A 198 10.92 -0.19 18.50
CA ASN A 198 10.77 1.10 19.17
C ASN A 198 9.70 1.01 20.26
N TYR A 199 10.04 0.32 21.36
CA TYR A 199 9.12 0.06 22.47
C TYR A 199 8.37 1.30 22.97
N ASN A 200 9.04 2.45 23.03
CA ASN A 200 8.45 3.71 23.52
C ASN A 200 7.38 4.29 22.57
N GLU A 201 7.46 4.01 21.27
CA GLU A 201 6.55 4.55 20.25
C GLU A 201 5.18 3.85 20.25
N VAL A 202 5.09 2.68 20.86
CA VAL A 202 3.88 1.82 20.87
C VAL A 202 3.32 1.58 22.26
N LEU A 203 3.76 2.36 23.26
CA LEU A 203 3.22 2.27 24.62
C LEU A 203 1.72 2.54 24.64
N ILE A 204 1.00 1.72 25.39
CA ILE A 204 -0.41 1.95 25.70
C ILE A 204 -0.47 2.93 26.88
N PRO A 205 -1.15 4.08 26.74
CA PRO A 205 -1.30 5.02 27.84
C PRO A 205 -1.94 4.36 29.07
N TYR A 206 -1.49 4.75 30.26
CA TYR A 206 -2.12 4.28 31.49
C TYR A 206 -3.59 4.73 31.56
N THR A 207 -4.45 3.85 32.07
CA THR A 207 -5.82 4.23 32.40
C THR A 207 -5.84 5.19 33.58
N ARG A 208 -6.92 5.98 33.72
CA ARG A 208 -7.13 6.83 34.89
C ARG A 208 -7.04 6.03 36.20
N GLN A 209 -7.55 4.80 36.21
CA GLN A 209 -7.50 3.91 37.38
C GLN A 209 -6.06 3.47 37.71
N GLN A 210 -5.24 3.19 36.69
CA GLN A 210 -3.83 2.85 36.89
C GLN A 210 -3.05 4.06 37.42
N LEU A 211 -3.23 5.24 36.82
CA LEU A 211 -2.60 6.48 37.28
C LEU A 211 -3.04 6.84 38.71
N ALA A 212 -4.31 6.61 39.06
CA ALA A 212 -4.83 6.86 40.39
C ALA A 212 -4.18 6.02 41.50
N ARG A 213 -3.39 4.99 41.18
CA ARG A 213 -2.59 4.24 42.16
C ARG A 213 -1.31 4.98 42.54
N PHE A 214 -0.75 5.78 41.64
CA PHE A 214 0.50 6.53 41.82
C PHE A 214 0.23 7.91 42.42
N ARG A 215 -0.24 7.97 43.67
CA ARG A 215 -0.63 9.24 44.33
C ARG A 215 0.49 9.91 45.13
N GLN A 216 1.52 9.16 45.49
CA GLN A 216 2.57 9.67 46.39
C GLN A 216 3.74 10.16 45.54
N ALA A 217 4.18 11.39 45.75
CA ALA A 217 5.41 11.91 45.16
C ALA A 217 6.56 11.76 46.17
N ASP A 218 7.76 11.44 45.69
CA ASP A 218 8.97 11.55 46.51
C ASP A 218 9.51 12.99 46.52
N GLU A 219 10.59 13.23 47.28
CA GLU A 219 11.26 14.53 47.37
C GLU A 219 11.76 15.08 46.01
N ARG A 220 11.81 14.23 44.98
CA ARG A 220 12.21 14.58 43.61
C ARG A 220 11.01 14.70 42.66
N GLY A 221 9.78 14.70 43.18
CA GLY A 221 8.55 14.83 42.40
C GLY A 221 8.15 13.58 41.62
N ARG A 222 8.73 12.40 41.90
CA ARG A 222 8.41 11.16 41.18
C ARG A 222 7.27 10.42 41.85
N TYR A 223 6.24 10.09 41.07
CA TYR A 223 5.06 9.39 41.57
C TYR A 223 5.32 7.89 41.79
N TYR A 224 4.89 7.36 42.94
CA TYR A 224 5.00 5.96 43.34
C TYR A 224 3.71 5.43 44.01
N TRP A 225 3.60 4.10 44.08
CA TRP A 225 2.64 3.38 44.92
C TRP A 225 3.37 2.34 45.78
N ASN A 226 2.86 2.09 46.99
CA ASN A 226 3.59 1.40 48.07
C ASN A 226 3.39 -0.11 48.13
N VAL A 227 2.94 -0.72 47.05
CA VAL A 227 2.68 -2.16 47.01
C VAL A 227 3.27 -2.69 45.71
N ASN A 228 3.98 -3.81 45.74
CA ASN A 228 4.42 -4.49 44.52
C ASN A 228 3.32 -5.43 44.01
N PRO A 229 3.44 -6.02 42.81
CA PRO A 229 2.45 -6.98 42.31
C PRO A 229 2.21 -8.22 43.20
N ARG A 230 3.07 -8.48 44.20
CA ARG A 230 2.97 -9.58 45.18
C ARG A 230 2.34 -9.16 46.52
N GLY A 231 1.91 -7.91 46.66
CA GLY A 231 1.32 -7.39 47.90
C GLY A 231 2.33 -6.89 48.95
N GLU A 232 3.63 -6.92 48.65
CA GLU A 232 4.67 -6.48 49.57
C GLU A 232 4.82 -4.95 49.55
N ARG A 233 5.14 -4.36 50.69
CA ARG A 233 5.28 -2.90 50.84
C ARG A 233 6.58 -2.39 50.22
N VAL A 234 6.56 -2.13 48.91
CA VAL A 234 7.72 -1.62 48.16
C VAL A 234 7.31 -0.40 47.34
N LYS A 235 8.16 0.65 47.32
CA LYS A 235 7.97 1.83 46.47
C LYS A 235 8.14 1.45 44.99
N THR A 236 7.03 1.38 44.26
CA THR A 236 7.02 1.14 42.82
C THR A 236 6.75 2.46 42.11
N TYR A 237 7.74 2.96 41.37
CA TYR A 237 7.68 4.24 40.68
C TYR A 237 7.03 4.13 39.29
N LEU A 238 6.36 5.20 38.87
CA LEU A 238 5.90 5.38 37.49
C LEU A 238 7.12 5.68 36.60
N ARG A 239 7.65 4.65 35.91
CA ARG A 239 8.93 4.74 35.18
C ARG A 239 8.81 5.07 33.70
N LYS A 240 7.65 4.81 33.09
CA LYS A 240 7.42 4.93 31.65
C LYS A 240 6.12 5.72 31.43
N PRO A 241 5.90 6.32 30.25
CA PRO A 241 4.67 7.07 29.97
C PRO A 241 3.45 6.15 29.73
N GLY A 242 3.66 4.83 29.63
CA GLY A 242 2.61 3.84 29.43
C GLY A 242 3.09 2.41 29.73
N ILE A 243 2.21 1.45 29.46
CA ILE A 243 2.51 0.01 29.51
C ILE A 243 2.91 -0.51 28.13
N GLY A 244 3.65 -1.63 28.09
CA GLY A 244 4.00 -2.27 26.82
C GLY A 244 2.77 -2.66 26.02
N ALA A 245 2.86 -2.55 24.69
CA ALA A 245 1.80 -3.04 23.80
C ALA A 245 1.60 -4.55 23.99
N TYR A 246 0.34 -4.96 24.06
CA TYR A 246 -0.04 -6.37 23.99
C TYR A 246 0.03 -6.88 22.54
N ASP A 247 -0.03 -8.20 22.37
CA ASP A 247 -0.12 -8.90 21.09
C ASP A 247 -1.57 -9.08 20.59
N VAL A 248 -2.57 -8.80 21.44
CA VAL A 248 -3.98 -8.70 21.03
C VAL A 248 -4.35 -7.23 20.81
N TRP A 249 -4.66 -6.88 19.56
CA TRP A 249 -4.91 -5.50 19.13
C TRP A 249 -6.38 -5.28 18.79
N THR A 250 -7.05 -4.45 19.57
CA THR A 250 -8.39 -3.96 19.24
C THR A 250 -8.29 -2.72 18.36
N ILE A 251 -8.43 -2.88 17.05
CA ILE A 251 -8.43 -1.78 16.08
C ILE A 251 -9.64 -1.99 15.14
N PRO A 252 -10.62 -1.08 15.10
CA PRO A 252 -11.79 -1.25 14.24
C PRO A 252 -11.42 -1.15 12.75
N ILE A 253 -12.21 -1.80 11.90
CA ILE A 253 -12.14 -1.61 10.46
C ILE A 253 -12.58 -0.17 10.13
N ASP A 254 -11.87 0.47 9.21
CA ASP A 254 -12.23 1.80 8.73
C ASP A 254 -13.21 1.72 7.56
N ALA A 255 -14.49 1.49 7.87
CA ALA A 255 -15.56 1.37 6.87
C ALA A 255 -15.78 2.66 6.06
N ALA A 256 -15.39 3.82 6.60
CA ALA A 256 -15.46 5.09 5.88
C ALA A 256 -14.38 5.15 4.80
N LEU A 257 -13.14 4.81 5.14
CA LEU A 257 -12.05 4.74 4.17
C LEU A 257 -12.32 3.70 3.08
N VAL A 258 -12.79 2.50 3.43
CA VAL A 258 -13.16 1.46 2.45
C VAL A 258 -14.21 1.99 1.46
N ARG A 259 -15.22 2.70 1.96
CA ARG A 259 -16.29 3.29 1.14
C ARG A 259 -15.78 4.42 0.24
N ASP A 260 -14.95 5.30 0.77
CA ASP A 260 -14.42 6.46 0.05
C ASP A 260 -13.43 6.03 -1.03
N LEU A 261 -12.61 5.01 -0.79
CA LEU A 261 -11.70 4.48 -1.80
C LEU A 261 -12.37 3.51 -2.76
N GLY A 262 -13.43 2.83 -2.33
CA GLY A 262 -14.06 1.75 -3.09
C GLY A 262 -13.12 0.56 -3.31
N TYR A 263 -12.24 0.29 -2.34
CA TYR A 263 -11.31 -0.84 -2.35
C TYR A 263 -11.63 -1.74 -1.14
N PRO A 264 -12.19 -2.94 -1.36
CA PRO A 264 -12.88 -3.70 -0.33
C PRO A 264 -11.97 -4.16 0.82
N THR A 265 -10.72 -4.50 0.53
CA THR A 265 -9.77 -5.07 1.49
C THR A 265 -8.83 -4.04 2.12
N THR A 266 -9.20 -2.75 2.10
CA THR A 266 -8.40 -1.66 2.66
C THR A 266 -8.15 -1.85 4.15
N LYS A 267 -6.88 -1.95 4.56
CA LYS A 267 -6.50 -2.03 5.96
C LYS A 267 -6.56 -0.65 6.65
N PRO A 268 -6.92 -0.58 7.94
CA PRO A 268 -7.05 0.70 8.64
C PRO A 268 -5.66 1.33 8.88
N PRO A 269 -5.50 2.65 8.66
CA PRO A 269 -4.21 3.33 8.89
C PRO A 269 -3.67 3.16 10.31
N ALA A 270 -4.54 3.05 11.32
CA ALA A 270 -4.14 2.84 12.71
C ALA A 270 -3.37 1.52 12.93
N LEU A 271 -3.72 0.46 12.19
CA LEU A 271 -3.02 -0.83 12.25
C LEU A 271 -1.60 -0.68 11.71
N LEU A 272 -1.47 -0.13 10.51
CA LEU A 272 -0.16 0.06 9.86
C LEU A 272 0.69 1.08 10.60
N ASN A 273 0.08 2.13 11.19
CA ASN A 273 0.80 3.12 11.99
C ASN A 273 1.49 2.47 13.19
N ARG A 274 0.80 1.57 13.89
CA ARG A 274 1.40 0.80 14.99
C ARG A 274 2.57 -0.04 14.53
N ILE A 275 2.41 -0.79 13.42
CA ILE A 275 3.46 -1.66 12.86
C ILE A 275 4.68 -0.85 12.44
N VAL A 276 4.49 0.21 11.66
CA VAL A 276 5.58 1.05 11.14
C VAL A 276 6.32 1.76 12.27
N ARG A 277 5.60 2.29 13.28
CA ARG A 277 6.25 2.91 14.44
C ARG A 277 7.01 1.90 15.30
N ALA A 278 6.47 0.69 15.48
CA ALA A 278 7.12 -0.36 16.24
C ALA A 278 8.46 -0.75 15.61
N SER A 279 8.51 -0.94 14.28
CA SER A 279 9.58 -1.75 13.67
C SER A 279 10.37 -1.02 12.59
N SER A 280 10.31 0.32 12.56
CA SER A 280 11.13 1.16 11.68
C SER A 280 11.39 2.54 12.30
N ARG A 281 12.48 3.19 11.88
CA ARG A 281 12.87 4.56 12.25
C ARG A 281 12.62 5.51 11.07
N PRO A 282 12.49 6.82 11.29
CA PRO A 282 12.50 7.79 10.18
C PRO A 282 13.72 7.55 9.26
N GLY A 283 13.51 7.61 7.95
CA GLY A 283 14.53 7.30 6.94
C GLY A 283 14.73 5.81 6.60
N ASP A 284 14.21 4.88 7.41
CA ASP A 284 14.21 3.45 7.09
C ASP A 284 13.35 3.16 5.84
N VAL A 285 13.59 2.02 5.20
CA VAL A 285 12.84 1.57 4.03
C VAL A 285 11.78 0.55 4.42
N VAL A 286 10.52 0.86 4.09
CA VAL A 286 9.35 -0.01 4.28
C VAL A 286 8.91 -0.60 2.94
N LEU A 287 8.75 -1.92 2.86
CA LEU A 287 8.29 -2.62 1.65
C LEU A 287 6.92 -3.26 1.87
N ASP A 288 6.04 -3.10 0.89
CA ASP A 288 4.79 -3.83 0.77
C ASP A 288 4.62 -4.33 -0.68
N CYS A 289 4.77 -5.63 -0.91
CA CYS A 289 4.65 -6.24 -2.24
C CYS A 289 3.24 -6.79 -2.54
N PHE A 290 2.25 -6.42 -1.71
CA PHE A 290 0.82 -6.69 -1.88
C PHE A 290 0.05 -5.41 -1.54
N ALA A 291 0.46 -4.29 -2.15
CA ALA A 291 0.14 -2.96 -1.67
C ALA A 291 -1.38 -2.66 -1.64
N GLY A 292 -2.14 -3.18 -2.60
CA GLY A 292 -3.58 -2.95 -2.74
C GLY A 292 -3.93 -1.46 -2.69
N SER A 293 -4.68 -1.06 -1.67
CA SER A 293 -5.06 0.36 -1.45
C SER A 293 -3.92 1.31 -1.04
N GLY A 294 -2.70 0.80 -0.84
CA GLY A 294 -1.50 1.60 -0.55
C GLY A 294 -1.35 2.10 0.88
N THR A 295 -2.08 1.52 1.84
CA THR A 295 -2.11 2.03 3.22
C THR A 295 -0.75 2.00 3.90
N THR A 296 0.07 0.97 3.64
CA THR A 296 1.44 0.87 4.17
C THR A 296 2.33 2.02 3.68
N ALA A 297 2.34 2.30 2.37
CA ALA A 297 3.08 3.40 1.77
C ALA A 297 2.65 4.77 2.31
N VAL A 298 1.34 5.01 2.38
CA VAL A 298 0.77 6.25 2.92
C VAL A 298 1.23 6.49 4.35
N VAL A 299 1.14 5.47 5.21
CA VAL A 299 1.56 5.57 6.61
C VAL A 299 3.08 5.75 6.72
N ALA A 300 3.86 5.01 5.95
CA ALA A 300 5.31 5.16 5.92
C ALA A 300 5.73 6.59 5.55
N GLN A 301 5.12 7.17 4.51
CA GLN A 301 5.39 8.54 4.08
C GLN A 301 5.00 9.57 5.15
N GLN A 302 3.83 9.42 5.79
CA GLN A 302 3.39 10.31 6.89
C GLN A 302 4.38 10.29 8.06
N LEU A 303 4.99 9.14 8.31
CA LEU A 303 5.95 8.95 9.38
C LEU A 303 7.40 9.30 8.95
N GLY A 304 7.62 9.79 7.72
CA GLY A 304 8.97 10.14 7.25
C GLY A 304 9.87 8.92 7.01
N ARG A 305 9.29 7.79 6.60
CA ARG A 305 10.02 6.61 6.13
C ARG A 305 10.03 6.61 4.60
N ARG A 306 11.08 6.03 4.03
CA ARG A 306 11.11 5.68 2.60
C ARG A 306 10.25 4.44 2.38
N TRP A 307 9.64 4.31 1.21
CA TRP A 307 8.79 3.16 0.96
C TRP A 307 8.88 2.65 -0.48
N ILE A 308 8.64 1.34 -0.60
CA ILE A 308 8.48 0.64 -1.86
C ILE A 308 7.16 -0.11 -1.76
N ALA A 309 6.24 0.14 -2.69
CA ALA A 309 4.97 -0.55 -2.77
C ALA A 309 4.85 -1.21 -4.14
N CYS A 310 4.35 -2.45 -4.20
CA CYS A 310 4.15 -3.15 -5.47
C CYS A 310 2.75 -3.76 -5.53
N ASP A 311 2.12 -3.64 -6.69
CA ASP A 311 0.89 -4.36 -7.01
C ASP A 311 0.82 -4.66 -8.52
N VAL A 312 0.14 -5.76 -8.87
CA VAL A 312 -0.11 -6.14 -10.26
C VAL A 312 -1.37 -5.49 -10.81
N ASN A 313 -2.29 -5.06 -9.94
CA ASN A 313 -3.57 -4.49 -10.32
C ASN A 313 -3.44 -2.98 -10.63
N PRO A 314 -3.72 -2.52 -11.87
CA PRO A 314 -3.65 -1.11 -12.23
C PRO A 314 -4.52 -0.20 -11.33
N SER A 315 -5.70 -0.68 -10.91
CA SER A 315 -6.56 0.06 -9.99
C SER A 315 -5.93 0.26 -8.60
N ALA A 316 -5.17 -0.71 -8.12
CA ALA A 316 -4.46 -0.61 -6.84
C ALA A 316 -3.34 0.43 -6.93
N ILE A 317 -2.59 0.42 -8.03
CA ILE A 317 -1.55 1.41 -8.34
C ILE A 317 -2.15 2.82 -8.38
N GLN A 318 -3.25 3.03 -9.09
CA GLN A 318 -3.87 4.34 -9.21
C GLN A 318 -4.44 4.83 -7.88
N ILE A 319 -5.16 3.99 -7.13
CA ILE A 319 -5.67 4.36 -5.79
C ILE A 319 -4.52 4.74 -4.86
N THR A 320 -3.43 3.97 -4.87
CA THR A 320 -2.24 4.25 -4.06
C THR A 320 -1.60 5.58 -4.48
N ALA A 321 -1.35 5.76 -5.77
CA ALA A 321 -0.77 6.99 -6.31
C ALA A 321 -1.63 8.22 -5.97
N ARG A 322 -2.95 8.12 -6.13
CA ARG A 322 -3.91 9.17 -5.75
C ARG A 322 -3.72 9.63 -4.32
N ARG A 323 -3.71 8.67 -3.39
CA ARG A 323 -3.60 8.93 -1.95
C ARG A 323 -2.29 9.62 -1.63
N LEU A 324 -1.20 9.20 -2.26
CA LEU A 324 0.13 9.78 -2.07
C LEU A 324 0.23 11.19 -2.68
N ARG A 325 -0.29 11.43 -3.90
CA ARG A 325 -0.30 12.76 -4.54
C ARG A 325 -1.03 13.79 -3.69
N CYS A 326 -2.16 13.41 -3.07
CA CYS A 326 -2.86 14.32 -2.15
C CYS A 326 -2.02 14.74 -0.93
N MET A 327 -0.97 13.99 -0.57
CA MET A 327 -0.03 14.33 0.50
C MET A 327 1.15 15.20 0.05
N LEU A 328 1.34 15.37 -1.27
CA LEU A 328 2.41 16.18 -1.87
C LEU A 328 2.01 17.66 -2.04
N GLN A 329 0.86 18.07 -1.51
CA GLN A 329 0.38 19.45 -1.64
C GLN A 329 1.28 20.45 -0.89
N PRO A 330 1.31 21.74 -1.33
CA PRO A 330 2.33 22.73 -0.92
C PRO A 330 2.46 23.00 0.59
N CYS A 331 1.47 22.60 1.38
CA CYS A 331 1.47 22.74 2.84
C CYS A 331 2.37 21.72 3.57
N ASN A 332 3.01 20.78 2.87
CA ASN A 332 3.94 19.82 3.46
C ASN A 332 5.24 19.68 2.63
N PRO A 333 6.16 20.67 2.65
CA PRO A 333 7.40 20.67 1.86
C PRO A 333 8.43 19.60 2.28
N ALA A 334 8.13 18.79 3.30
CA ALA A 334 9.00 17.71 3.79
C ALA A 334 8.63 16.33 3.21
N SER A 335 7.61 16.20 2.36
CA SER A 335 7.27 14.92 1.73
C SER A 335 8.04 14.73 0.42
N ASP A 336 8.99 13.79 0.43
CA ASP A 336 9.62 13.30 -0.80
C ASP A 336 8.56 12.85 -1.79
N GLY A 337 8.74 13.18 -3.07
CA GLY A 337 7.90 12.65 -4.14
C GLY A 337 8.10 11.15 -4.35
N PHE A 338 7.41 10.58 -5.32
CA PHE A 338 7.52 9.17 -5.67
C PHE A 338 7.50 8.96 -7.18
N THR A 339 8.06 7.83 -7.60
CA THR A 339 8.09 7.39 -8.99
C THR A 339 7.25 6.14 -9.17
N ILE A 340 6.44 6.09 -10.22
CA ILE A 340 5.78 4.87 -10.67
C ILE A 340 6.71 4.16 -11.64
N VAL A 341 7.05 2.91 -11.31
CA VAL A 341 7.97 2.07 -12.08
C VAL A 341 7.20 0.88 -12.63
N GLN A 342 7.20 0.71 -13.94
CA GLN A 342 6.64 -0.48 -14.57
C GLN A 342 7.71 -1.56 -14.62
N VAL A 343 7.45 -2.74 -14.05
CA VAL A 343 8.41 -3.87 -14.02
C VAL A 343 7.84 -5.07 -14.78
N GLY A 344 8.60 -5.54 -15.77
CA GLY A 344 8.20 -6.64 -16.64
C GLY A 344 7.01 -6.31 -17.53
N GLU A 345 6.36 -7.36 -18.04
CA GLU A 345 5.11 -7.22 -18.77
C GLU A 345 3.97 -6.93 -17.78
N THR A 346 3.26 -5.83 -18.01
CA THR A 346 2.10 -5.46 -17.21
C THR A 346 0.85 -5.48 -18.06
N THR A 347 -0.29 -5.82 -17.44
CA THR A 347 -1.58 -5.66 -18.11
C THR A 347 -1.81 -4.16 -18.36
N PRO A 348 -2.05 -3.74 -19.62
CA PRO A 348 -2.35 -2.36 -19.90
C PRO A 348 -3.65 -1.95 -19.20
N ALA A 349 -3.70 -0.72 -18.70
CA ALA A 349 -4.92 -0.15 -18.15
C ALA A 349 -6.04 -0.14 -19.21
N PRO A 350 -7.32 -0.26 -18.81
CA PRO A 350 -8.43 -0.06 -19.74
C PRO A 350 -8.28 1.27 -20.49
N ARG A 351 -8.62 1.33 -21.78
CA ARG A 351 -8.52 2.59 -22.53
C ARG A 351 -9.82 3.38 -22.42
N GLY A 352 -9.69 4.64 -22.00
CA GLY A 352 -10.74 5.64 -22.13
C GLY A 352 -10.41 6.65 -23.24
N GLU A 353 -11.39 7.45 -23.59
CA GLU A 353 -11.25 8.58 -24.52
C GLU A 353 -11.78 9.84 -23.84
N ALA A 354 -10.96 10.90 -23.88
CA ALA A 354 -11.32 12.21 -23.33
C ALA A 354 -11.37 13.23 -24.46
N THR A 355 -12.43 14.04 -24.48
CA THR A 355 -12.54 15.20 -25.37
C THR A 355 -11.94 16.40 -24.65
N ILE A 356 -10.83 16.92 -25.16
CA ILE A 356 -10.08 18.00 -24.52
C ILE A 356 -9.95 19.19 -25.47
N ARG A 357 -10.40 20.35 -25.01
CA ARG A 357 -10.21 21.64 -25.69
C ARG A 357 -9.12 22.44 -25.00
N ILE A 358 -8.20 22.98 -25.80
CA ILE A 358 -7.07 23.77 -25.30
C ILE A 358 -7.13 25.16 -25.94
N ALA A 359 -7.50 26.15 -25.15
CA ALA A 359 -7.51 27.55 -25.56
C ALA A 359 -6.23 28.23 -25.10
N ARG A 360 -5.61 29.05 -25.96
CA ARG A 360 -4.33 29.71 -25.67
C ARG A 360 -4.49 31.21 -25.84
N THR A 361 -4.03 31.98 -24.87
CA THR A 361 -3.83 33.42 -24.97
C THR A 361 -2.32 33.73 -24.98
N ASN A 362 -1.96 35.02 -24.96
CA ASN A 362 -0.56 35.42 -24.86
C ASN A 362 0.06 35.04 -23.51
N ALA A 363 -0.73 35.01 -22.44
CA ALA A 363 -0.23 34.76 -21.07
C ALA A 363 -0.65 33.40 -20.51
N GLN A 364 -1.73 32.79 -20.99
CA GLN A 364 -2.34 31.62 -20.36
C GLN A 364 -2.71 30.53 -21.35
N ILE A 365 -2.70 29.29 -20.86
CA ILE A 365 -3.30 28.13 -21.51
C ILE A 365 -4.44 27.65 -20.62
N THR A 366 -5.63 27.53 -21.21
CA THR A 366 -6.81 26.97 -20.55
C THR A 366 -7.10 25.61 -21.15
N ILE A 367 -7.09 24.58 -20.31
CA ILE A 367 -7.43 23.21 -20.64
C ILE A 367 -8.83 22.94 -20.13
N THR A 368 -9.72 22.50 -21.01
CA THR A 368 -11.09 22.12 -20.70
C THR A 368 -11.28 20.66 -21.11
N VAL A 369 -11.62 19.81 -20.15
CA VAL A 369 -12.11 18.46 -20.42
C VAL A 369 -13.61 18.58 -20.63
N GLU A 370 -14.06 18.34 -21.87
CA GLU A 370 -15.46 18.54 -22.29
C GLU A 370 -16.27 17.26 -22.16
N GLY A 371 -15.61 16.11 -22.20
CA GLY A 371 -16.24 14.80 -22.06
C GLY A 371 -15.23 13.70 -21.78
N TYR A 372 -15.74 12.60 -21.25
CA TYR A 372 -15.00 11.36 -21.07
C TYR A 372 -15.91 10.18 -21.38
N VAL A 373 -15.40 9.20 -22.13
CA VAL A 373 -16.08 7.95 -22.42
C VAL A 373 -15.12 6.79 -22.22
N ASN A 374 -15.65 5.68 -21.73
CA ASN A 374 -14.93 4.42 -21.69
C ASN A 374 -15.90 3.31 -22.16
N PRO A 375 -15.54 2.50 -23.17
CA PRO A 375 -16.36 1.39 -23.63
C PRO A 375 -16.80 0.43 -22.51
N ALA A 376 -15.94 0.18 -21.51
CA ALA A 376 -16.26 -0.65 -20.35
C ALA A 376 -17.29 -0.02 -19.39
N LEU A 377 -17.60 1.27 -19.55
CA LEU A 377 -18.58 2.03 -18.78
C LEU A 377 -19.85 2.37 -19.58
N THR A 378 -19.93 1.98 -20.86
CA THR A 378 -21.00 2.44 -21.78
C THR A 378 -22.42 2.07 -21.37
N THR A 379 -22.60 0.94 -20.68
CA THR A 379 -23.91 0.52 -20.14
C THR A 379 -24.44 1.44 -19.05
N VAL A 380 -23.59 2.32 -18.49
CA VAL A 380 -23.94 3.24 -17.40
C VAL A 380 -23.79 4.70 -17.83
N SER A 381 -23.03 4.99 -18.90
CA SER A 381 -22.78 6.33 -19.40
C SER A 381 -24.01 7.00 -20.06
N GLY A 382 -24.95 6.21 -20.60
CA GLY A 382 -26.13 6.74 -21.29
C GLY A 382 -27.09 7.58 -20.44
N ASP A 383 -27.03 7.44 -19.11
CA ASP A 383 -27.89 8.17 -18.16
C ASP A 383 -27.13 9.28 -17.38
N LEU A 384 -25.86 9.53 -17.69
CA LEU A 384 -25.04 10.48 -16.95
C LEU A 384 -25.06 11.85 -17.62
N ASN A 385 -25.64 12.83 -16.91
CA ASN A 385 -25.62 14.24 -17.33
C ASN A 385 -24.26 14.92 -17.13
N ASP A 386 -23.34 14.29 -16.39
CA ASP A 386 -22.04 14.86 -16.04
C ASP A 386 -20.93 13.80 -16.15
N TRP A 387 -20.03 13.95 -17.11
CA TRP A 387 -18.92 13.02 -17.36
C TRP A 387 -17.97 12.91 -16.15
N ARG A 388 -17.89 13.96 -15.32
CA ARG A 388 -17.01 14.02 -14.15
C ARG A 388 -17.36 12.96 -13.11
N CYS A 389 -18.59 12.44 -13.14
CA CYS A 389 -19.02 11.32 -12.30
C CYS A 389 -18.24 10.03 -12.58
N MET A 390 -17.65 9.89 -13.78
CA MET A 390 -16.84 8.73 -14.17
C MET A 390 -15.35 8.94 -13.92
N VAL A 391 -14.89 10.18 -13.70
CA VAL A 391 -13.47 10.51 -13.65
C VAL A 391 -13.00 10.64 -12.21
N ASP A 392 -11.99 9.86 -11.86
CA ASP A 392 -11.39 9.85 -10.54
C ASP A 392 -10.26 10.88 -10.41
N GLU A 393 -9.50 11.11 -11.49
CA GLU A 393 -8.34 12.00 -11.50
C GLU A 393 -8.11 12.65 -12.86
N ILE A 394 -7.62 13.89 -12.84
CA ILE A 394 -7.04 14.58 -13.99
C ILE A 394 -5.66 15.08 -13.60
N LEU A 395 -4.66 14.67 -14.39
CA LEU A 395 -3.26 15.01 -14.20
C LEU A 395 -2.77 15.76 -15.43
N ILE A 396 -2.04 16.86 -15.23
CA ILE A 396 -1.50 17.66 -16.32
C ILE A 396 -0.01 17.88 -16.11
N ASP A 397 0.75 17.47 -17.11
CA ASP A 397 2.17 17.77 -17.25
C ASP A 397 2.33 18.87 -18.32
N PRO A 398 2.63 20.11 -17.92
CA PRO A 398 2.78 21.23 -18.84
C PRO A 398 4.07 21.17 -19.67
N ALA A 399 5.02 20.30 -19.34
CA ALA A 399 6.35 20.24 -19.94
C ALA A 399 6.80 18.80 -20.20
N TYR A 400 5.88 17.96 -20.69
CA TYR A 400 6.14 16.56 -20.96
C TYR A 400 7.30 16.39 -21.96
N ASP A 401 8.27 15.54 -21.63
CA ASP A 401 9.49 15.31 -22.42
C ASP A 401 9.33 14.20 -23.48
N GLY A 402 8.15 13.59 -23.56
CA GLY A 402 7.87 12.45 -24.44
C GLY A 402 8.24 11.09 -23.85
N ARG A 403 8.77 11.03 -22.62
CA ARG A 403 9.25 9.82 -21.96
C ARG A 403 8.69 9.64 -20.55
N LEU A 404 8.90 10.60 -19.66
CA LEU A 404 8.51 10.52 -18.25
C LEU A 404 7.42 11.53 -17.95
N PHE A 405 6.24 11.05 -17.56
CA PHE A 405 5.13 11.92 -17.21
C PHE A 405 5.31 12.51 -15.81
N CYS A 406 5.40 13.84 -15.71
CA CYS A 406 5.67 14.55 -14.46
C CYS A 406 4.55 15.57 -14.17
N PRO A 407 3.36 15.12 -13.73
CA PRO A 407 2.22 16.03 -13.55
C PRO A 407 2.50 17.06 -12.46
N THR A 408 2.31 18.33 -12.80
CA THR A 408 2.42 19.46 -11.85
C THR A 408 1.05 19.97 -11.41
N ILE A 409 0.01 19.77 -12.23
CA ILE A 409 -1.38 19.95 -11.81
C ILE A 409 -1.98 18.58 -11.54
N VAL A 410 -2.51 18.43 -10.34
CA VAL A 410 -3.17 17.21 -9.88
C VAL A 410 -4.55 17.57 -9.36
N ASP A 411 -5.59 17.15 -10.07
CA ASP A 411 -6.97 17.19 -9.59
C ASP A 411 -7.45 15.76 -9.32
N ALA A 412 -7.36 15.39 -8.05
CA ALA A 412 -7.51 14.01 -7.60
C ALA A 412 -8.29 13.95 -6.28
N PRO A 413 -9.60 14.29 -6.28
CA PRO A 413 -10.36 14.37 -5.05
C PRO A 413 -10.42 13.00 -4.36
N LEU A 414 -10.16 12.93 -3.05
CA LEU A 414 -10.24 11.68 -2.28
C LEU A 414 -11.67 11.28 -1.93
N ARG A 415 -12.55 12.25 -1.67
CA ARG A 415 -13.94 12.00 -1.30
C ARG A 415 -14.78 11.76 -2.55
N ARG A 416 -15.47 10.62 -2.66
CA ARG A 416 -16.31 10.31 -3.83
C ARG A 416 -17.44 11.27 -4.12
N ARG A 417 -17.91 12.03 -3.11
CA ARG A 417 -18.90 13.10 -3.30
C ARG A 417 -18.35 14.32 -4.04
N THR A 418 -17.04 14.46 -4.12
CA THR A 418 -16.36 15.58 -4.79
C THR A 418 -15.98 15.14 -6.20
N LEU A 419 -16.32 15.97 -7.19
CA LEU A 419 -15.97 15.81 -8.59
C LEU A 419 -14.68 16.58 -8.91
N VAL A 420 -14.03 16.20 -10.01
CA VAL A 420 -12.95 16.99 -10.60
C VAL A 420 -13.49 18.34 -11.12
N SER A 421 -12.62 19.34 -11.25
CA SER A 421 -12.93 20.66 -11.81
C SER A 421 -13.37 20.54 -13.27
N GLY A 422 -12.53 19.91 -14.10
CA GLY A 422 -12.69 19.82 -15.55
C GLY A 422 -12.15 21.02 -16.33
N VAL A 423 -11.82 22.12 -15.65
CA VAL A 423 -11.17 23.30 -16.25
C VAL A 423 -9.93 23.67 -15.46
N TYR A 424 -8.82 23.89 -16.16
CA TYR A 424 -7.51 24.19 -15.58
C TYR A 424 -6.83 25.30 -16.36
N THR A 425 -6.15 26.19 -15.64
CA THR A 425 -5.41 27.30 -16.23
C THR A 425 -3.94 27.21 -15.85
N LEU A 426 -3.09 27.40 -16.85
CA LEU A 426 -1.64 27.34 -16.77
C LEU A 426 -1.05 28.66 -17.25
N ASP A 427 0.09 29.06 -16.69
CA ASP A 427 0.94 30.08 -17.30
C ASP A 427 1.57 29.50 -18.58
N ARG A 428 1.40 30.21 -19.69
CA ARG A 428 1.95 29.78 -20.98
C ARG A 428 3.48 29.70 -20.94
N HIS A 429 4.14 30.61 -20.22
CA HIS A 429 5.61 30.66 -20.15
C HIS A 429 6.20 29.53 -19.31
N ALA A 430 5.38 28.84 -18.51
CA ALA A 430 5.78 27.67 -17.73
C ALA A 430 5.60 26.34 -18.50
N THR A 431 5.25 26.38 -19.78
CA THR A 431 5.03 25.17 -20.59
C THR A 431 6.24 24.79 -21.45
N GLY A 432 6.49 23.49 -21.58
CA GLY A 432 7.57 22.92 -22.38
C GLY A 432 7.19 22.80 -23.86
N ALA A 433 7.84 21.88 -24.59
CA ALA A 433 7.52 21.65 -26.00
C ALA A 433 6.20 20.86 -26.17
N LEU A 434 5.98 19.86 -25.31
CA LEU A 434 4.76 19.06 -25.28
C LEU A 434 4.03 19.30 -23.96
N LEU A 435 2.71 19.25 -24.04
CA LEU A 435 1.81 19.26 -22.91
C LEU A 435 1.04 17.94 -22.92
N ALA A 436 0.99 17.26 -21.79
CA ALA A 436 0.27 16.01 -21.63
C ALA A 436 -0.86 16.15 -20.61
N VAL A 437 -2.04 15.67 -20.96
CA VAL A 437 -3.19 15.54 -20.08
C VAL A 437 -3.52 14.06 -19.97
N LYS A 438 -3.58 13.57 -18.72
CA LYS A 438 -3.97 12.21 -18.38
C LYS A 438 -5.26 12.27 -17.58
N VAL A 439 -6.31 11.62 -18.08
CA VAL A 439 -7.60 11.46 -17.40
C VAL A 439 -7.72 10.01 -16.96
N ILE A 440 -8.02 9.79 -15.68
CA ILE A 440 -8.15 8.46 -15.09
C ILE A 440 -9.56 8.29 -14.55
N ASP A 441 -10.25 7.23 -14.95
CA ASP A 441 -11.62 6.94 -14.52
C ASP A 441 -11.72 6.06 -13.27
N VAL A 442 -12.96 5.90 -12.79
CA VAL A 442 -13.31 5.11 -11.59
C VAL A 442 -13.01 3.61 -11.70
N ILE A 443 -12.73 3.09 -12.89
CA ILE A 443 -12.32 1.69 -13.13
C ILE A 443 -10.83 1.55 -13.39
N GLY A 444 -10.13 2.67 -13.41
CA GLY A 444 -8.72 2.78 -13.72
C GLY A 444 -8.39 2.82 -15.20
N GLY A 445 -9.38 3.10 -16.04
CA GLY A 445 -9.14 3.40 -17.43
C GLY A 445 -8.40 4.72 -17.59
N GLU A 446 -7.49 4.76 -18.56
CA GLU A 446 -6.66 5.93 -18.83
C GLU A 446 -6.96 6.48 -20.23
N ALA A 447 -7.13 7.80 -20.32
CA ALA A 447 -7.11 8.56 -21.56
C ALA A 447 -5.90 9.50 -21.55
N TRP A 448 -5.07 9.38 -22.58
CA TRP A 448 -3.88 10.20 -22.76
C TRP A 448 -4.05 11.15 -23.93
N THR A 449 -3.74 12.42 -23.72
CA THR A 449 -3.70 13.42 -24.78
C THR A 449 -2.40 14.19 -24.68
N VAL A 450 -1.58 14.11 -25.73
CA VAL A 450 -0.32 14.86 -25.84
C VAL A 450 -0.46 15.82 -27.00
N VAL A 451 -0.23 17.10 -26.74
CA VAL A 451 -0.27 18.15 -27.76
C VAL A 451 1.02 18.97 -27.73
N PRO A 452 1.43 19.57 -28.86
CA PRO A 452 2.47 20.59 -28.81
C PRO A 452 1.96 21.79 -28.01
N ALA A 453 2.74 22.25 -27.04
CA ALA A 453 2.37 23.41 -26.23
C ALA A 453 2.23 24.67 -27.11
N ASN A 454 3.05 24.76 -28.17
CA ASN A 454 3.12 25.87 -29.12
C ASN A 454 2.33 25.68 -30.42
N ALA A 455 1.61 24.56 -30.62
CA ALA A 455 0.80 24.41 -31.82
C ALA A 455 -0.31 25.48 -31.86
N LYS A 456 -0.35 26.26 -32.94
CA LYS A 456 -1.57 26.96 -33.37
C LYS A 456 -2.55 25.86 -33.78
N LEU A 457 -3.66 25.72 -33.05
CA LEU A 457 -4.81 24.96 -33.52
C LEU A 457 -5.52 25.77 -34.61
#